data_AF-A0A8J6CBF9-F1
#
_entry.id   AF-A0A8J6CBF9-F1
#
_cell.length_a   1.000
_cell.length_b   1.000
_cell.length_c   1.000
_cell.angle_alpha   90.00
_cell.angle_beta   90.00
_cell.angle_gamma   90.00
#
_symmetry.space_group_name_H-M   'P 1'
#
loop_
_entity.id
_entity.type
_entity.pdbx_description
1 polymer ?
#
loop_
_entity_poly.entity_id
_entity_poly.type
_entity_poly.pdbx_seq_one_letter_code
_entity_poly.pdbx_strand_id
1 'polypeptide(L)'
;MHVFPSLLRGGRVTIALALLAAAPSGAALRSARLARTWLAATAVGSAPDVACAAPPELSNADLCKLFGRLADKVVLMDESSGACCHSGCDGCPYRYSFDVLEAVAPKWLCTYVTKTIAGREHTPRLISTAFGDAKQVSRADFAQRVARAAYELPIGPALPAAERIALKNAPELSEDVASTLFTALAGDAAKSTLSTVAVAKRLREWSQGKDGLMYDDFCAAFRAALTANTAKEA
;
A
#
# COMPACT_ATOMS: atom_id res chain seq x y z
N MET A 1 -22.68 32.49 36.67
CA MET A 1 -21.71 32.32 37.78
C MET A 1 -22.27 31.25 38.71
N HIS A 2 -21.76 30.02 38.61
CA HIS A 2 -21.99 28.97 39.60
C HIS A 2 -20.64 28.39 39.98
N VAL A 3 -20.38 28.41 41.29
CA VAL A 3 -19.18 27.96 42.00
C VAL A 3 -19.58 26.75 42.84
N PHE A 4 -18.59 25.90 43.15
CA PHE A 4 -18.52 24.74 44.08
C PHE A 4 -18.44 23.36 43.42
N PRO A 5 -17.75 22.37 44.03
CA PRO A 5 -16.33 22.41 44.39
C PRO A 5 -15.58 21.10 44.05
N SER A 6 -14.26 21.18 44.17
CA SER A 6 -13.31 20.06 44.17
C SER A 6 -13.60 19.03 45.26
N LEU A 7 -13.47 17.74 44.93
CA LEU A 7 -13.18 16.68 45.89
C LEU A 7 -12.05 15.79 45.40
N LEU A 8 -11.06 15.67 46.28
CA LEU A 8 -9.87 14.83 46.24
C LEU A 8 -10.21 13.34 46.28
N ARG A 9 -9.41 12.53 45.58
CA ARG A 9 -8.86 11.21 46.00
C ARG A 9 -8.07 10.68 44.78
N GLY A 10 -6.76 10.50 44.82
CA GLY A 10 -5.98 9.89 45.90
C GLY A 10 -5.87 8.39 45.63
N GLY A 11 -5.15 7.99 44.58
CA GLY A 11 -4.92 6.60 44.21
C GLY A 11 -3.45 6.38 43.83
N ARG A 12 -2.62 6.06 44.83
CA ARG A 12 -1.29 5.48 44.64
C ARG A 12 -1.48 4.01 44.25
N VAL A 13 -0.90 3.56 43.14
CA VAL A 13 -0.77 2.13 42.85
C VAL A 13 0.69 1.79 42.66
N THR A 14 1.04 0.70 43.32
CA THR A 14 2.34 0.21 43.77
C THR A 14 3.21 -0.30 42.64
N ILE A 15 4.50 0.05 42.67
CA ILE A 15 5.57 -0.54 41.87
C ILE A 15 5.88 -1.93 42.44
N ALA A 16 5.72 -2.98 41.63
CA ALA A 16 6.24 -4.31 41.95
C ALA A 16 7.54 -4.54 41.16
N LEU A 17 8.66 -4.32 41.85
CA LEU A 17 10.00 -4.67 41.43
C LEU A 17 10.24 -6.14 41.83
N ALA A 18 10.41 -7.04 40.86
CA ALA A 18 10.86 -8.40 41.11
C ALA A 18 12.31 -8.56 40.66
N LEU A 19 13.19 -8.71 41.64
CA LEU A 19 14.64 -8.88 41.53
C LEU A 19 14.97 -10.20 42.25
N LEU A 20 15.41 -11.24 41.53
CA LEU A 20 16.02 -12.44 42.10
C LEU A 20 16.80 -13.16 40.98
N ALA A 21 18.14 -13.03 40.99
CA ALA A 21 19.13 -14.01 41.48
C ALA A 21 19.67 -14.88 40.32
N ALA A 22 20.85 -14.64 39.77
CA ALA A 22 22.21 -14.94 40.25
C ALA A 22 22.64 -16.44 40.13
N ALA A 23 23.43 -16.72 39.07
CA ALA A 23 24.64 -17.61 38.98
C ALA A 23 24.53 -19.12 39.35
N PRO A 24 25.43 -20.04 38.89
CA PRO A 24 26.82 -19.80 38.51
C PRO A 24 27.38 -20.51 37.26
N SER A 25 28.59 -20.04 36.95
CA SER A 25 29.63 -20.53 36.07
C SER A 25 29.90 -22.04 36.15
N GLY A 26 30.05 -22.66 34.98
CA GLY A 26 30.64 -23.98 34.81
C GLY A 26 31.64 -23.97 33.67
N ALA A 27 32.89 -23.66 33.98
CA ALA A 27 34.03 -23.91 33.11
C ALA A 27 34.41 -25.40 33.22
N ALA A 28 34.43 -26.11 32.10
CA ALA A 28 35.22 -27.32 31.96
C ALA A 28 35.62 -27.52 30.49
N LEU A 29 36.93 -27.36 30.26
CA LEU A 29 37.63 -27.77 29.07
C LEU A 29 37.30 -29.21 28.69
N ARG A 30 37.15 -29.48 27.39
CA ARG A 30 37.69 -30.70 26.78
C ARG A 30 37.95 -30.48 25.30
N SER A 31 39.22 -30.29 25.01
CA SER A 31 39.84 -30.44 23.70
C SER A 31 39.52 -31.83 23.13
N ALA A 32 38.92 -31.86 21.95
CA ALA A 32 39.03 -33.01 21.06
C ALA A 32 39.16 -32.47 19.62
N ARG A 33 40.41 -32.42 19.18
CA ARG A 33 40.77 -32.25 17.77
C ARG A 33 40.14 -33.40 16.99
N LEU A 34 39.24 -33.08 16.08
CA LEU A 34 39.04 -33.87 14.88
C LEU A 34 39.08 -32.92 13.70
N ALA A 35 40.24 -32.91 13.06
CA ALA A 35 40.45 -32.34 11.75
C ALA A 35 39.48 -33.01 10.77
N ARG A 36 38.46 -32.25 10.34
CA ARG A 36 37.76 -32.52 9.09
C ARG A 36 38.22 -31.47 8.10
N THR A 37 39.09 -31.91 7.21
CA THR A 37 39.47 -31.25 5.96
C THR A 37 38.21 -30.89 5.18
N TRP A 38 37.79 -29.63 5.29
CA TRP A 38 36.88 -29.04 4.32
C TRP A 38 37.72 -28.65 3.11
N LEU A 39 37.53 -29.38 2.00
CA LEU A 39 37.95 -28.89 0.69
C LEU A 39 37.19 -27.58 0.45
N ALA A 40 37.92 -26.47 0.48
CA ALA A 40 37.45 -25.21 -0.07
C ALA A 40 37.43 -25.35 -1.60
N ALA A 41 36.32 -25.84 -2.13
CA ALA A 41 35.96 -25.54 -3.51
C ALA A 41 35.62 -24.05 -3.54
N THR A 42 36.57 -23.22 -3.96
CA THR A 42 36.28 -21.86 -4.44
C THR A 42 35.46 -22.00 -5.72
N ALA A 43 34.18 -22.31 -5.57
CA ALA A 43 33.20 -22.00 -6.59
C ALA A 43 33.18 -20.48 -6.64
N VAL A 44 33.81 -19.92 -7.67
CA VAL A 44 33.48 -18.59 -8.18
C VAL A 44 32.04 -18.71 -8.64
N GLY A 45 31.12 -18.56 -7.69
CA GLY A 45 29.72 -18.35 -7.97
C GLY A 45 29.65 -16.99 -8.61
N SER A 46 29.71 -16.95 -9.94
CA SER A 46 29.18 -15.82 -10.68
C SER A 46 27.80 -15.56 -10.10
N ALA A 47 27.64 -14.41 -9.44
CA ALA A 47 26.31 -13.90 -9.14
C ALA A 47 25.52 -13.98 -10.45
N PRO A 48 24.29 -14.52 -10.45
CA PRO A 48 23.47 -14.44 -11.63
C PRO A 48 23.38 -12.97 -11.97
N ASP A 49 23.92 -12.62 -13.14
CA ASP A 49 23.68 -11.35 -13.79
C ASP A 49 22.16 -11.22 -13.81
N VAL A 50 21.61 -10.39 -12.93
CA VAL A 50 20.22 -9.98 -13.01
C VAL A 50 20.21 -9.07 -14.22
N ALA A 51 20.15 -9.70 -15.40
CA ALA A 51 19.91 -9.03 -16.64
C ALA A 51 18.69 -8.13 -16.38
N CYS A 52 18.93 -6.82 -16.44
CA CYS A 52 17.93 -5.81 -16.26
C CYS A 52 16.98 -5.94 -17.46
N ALA A 53 16.07 -6.91 -17.38
CA ALA A 53 15.06 -7.14 -18.38
C ALA A 53 14.31 -5.82 -18.54
N ALA A 54 14.18 -5.35 -19.78
CA ALA A 54 13.38 -4.18 -20.07
C ALA A 54 12.01 -4.34 -19.40
N PRO A 55 11.49 -3.29 -18.75
CA PRO A 55 10.22 -3.39 -18.04
C PRO A 55 9.14 -3.91 -19.00
N PRO A 56 8.31 -4.87 -18.57
CA PRO A 56 7.29 -5.45 -19.44
C PRO A 56 6.38 -4.33 -19.96
N GLU A 57 6.08 -4.36 -21.26
CA GLU A 57 5.11 -3.43 -21.84
C GLU A 57 3.75 -3.68 -21.18
N LEU A 58 3.28 -2.72 -20.38
CA LEU A 58 2.04 -2.88 -19.62
C LEU A 58 0.82 -2.78 -20.55
N SER A 59 0.12 -3.90 -20.69
CA SER A 59 -1.14 -3.95 -21.43
C SER A 59 -2.26 -3.21 -20.70
N ASN A 60 -3.30 -2.80 -21.43
CA ASN A 60 -4.52 -2.24 -20.79
C ASN A 60 -5.19 -3.27 -19.86
N ALA A 61 -5.09 -4.56 -20.18
CA ALA A 61 -5.59 -5.62 -19.32
C ALA A 61 -4.86 -5.65 -17.97
N ASP A 62 -3.53 -5.50 -17.97
CA ASP A 62 -2.72 -5.45 -16.75
C ASP A 62 -3.06 -4.25 -15.88
N LEU A 63 -3.23 -3.08 -16.49
CA LEU A 63 -3.64 -1.86 -15.79
C LEU A 63 -5.03 -2.02 -15.17
N CYS A 64 -5.98 -2.59 -15.91
CA CYS A 64 -7.32 -2.88 -15.41
C CYS A 64 -7.30 -3.87 -14.24
N LYS A 65 -6.49 -4.93 -14.34
CA LYS A 65 -6.31 -5.94 -13.29
C LYS A 65 -5.67 -5.37 -12.02
N LEU A 66 -4.66 -4.51 -12.16
CA LEU A 66 -4.06 -3.78 -11.05
C LEU A 66 -5.08 -2.87 -10.37
N PHE A 67 -5.74 -2.02 -11.15
CA PHE A 67 -6.69 -1.05 -10.61
C PHE A 67 -7.87 -1.75 -9.92
N GLY A 68 -8.46 -2.77 -10.54
CA GLY A 68 -9.57 -3.53 -9.97
C GLY A 68 -9.26 -4.30 -8.68
N ARG A 69 -7.97 -4.52 -8.37
CA ARG A 69 -7.51 -5.14 -7.12
C ARG A 69 -7.25 -4.15 -6.00
N LEU A 70 -6.99 -2.89 -6.34
CA LEU A 70 -6.46 -1.87 -5.42
C LEU A 70 -7.41 -0.72 -5.20
N ALA A 71 -8.35 -0.50 -6.11
CA ALA A 71 -9.32 0.57 -6.01
C ALA A 71 -10.46 0.24 -5.04
N ASP A 72 -10.93 1.28 -4.38
CA ASP A 72 -12.05 1.27 -3.46
C ASP A 72 -13.36 1.63 -4.17
N LYS A 73 -14.44 1.15 -3.57
CA LYS A 73 -15.81 1.57 -3.85
C LYS A 73 -16.20 2.82 -3.06
N VAL A 74 -15.40 3.21 -2.09
CA VAL A 74 -15.65 4.35 -1.20
C VAL A 74 -14.41 5.23 -1.16
N VAL A 75 -14.58 6.54 -1.25
CA VAL A 75 -13.51 7.49 -0.97
C VAL A 75 -14.03 8.57 -0.01
N LEU A 76 -13.30 8.76 1.09
CA LEU A 76 -13.53 9.87 2.00
C LEU A 76 -12.82 11.12 1.49
N MET A 77 -13.58 12.17 1.22
CA MET A 77 -13.14 13.45 0.66
C MET A 77 -12.80 14.44 1.79
N ASP A 78 -12.49 15.71 1.52
CA ASP A 78 -12.14 16.69 2.56
C ASP A 78 -13.32 16.95 3.53
N GLU A 79 -13.06 16.98 4.84
CA GLU A 79 -14.06 17.26 5.89
C GLU A 79 -14.68 18.65 5.75
N SER A 80 -13.95 19.61 5.18
CA SER A 80 -14.44 20.98 4.87
C SER A 80 -15.52 21.00 3.79
N SER A 81 -15.70 19.90 3.05
CA SER A 81 -16.77 19.71 2.08
C SER A 81 -18.16 19.72 2.72
N GLY A 82 -18.26 19.56 4.05
CA GLY A 82 -19.52 19.44 4.77
C GLY A 82 -20.24 18.12 4.53
N ALA A 83 -21.24 17.81 5.35
CA ALA A 83 -22.04 16.58 5.28
C ALA A 83 -23.24 16.71 4.32
N CYS A 84 -23.08 17.38 3.17
CA CYS A 84 -24.23 17.71 2.33
C CYS A 84 -24.74 16.48 1.57
N CYS A 85 -26.01 16.14 1.82
CA CYS A 85 -26.71 15.11 1.08
C CYS A 85 -26.98 15.56 -0.36
N HIS A 86 -26.75 14.64 -1.30
CA HIS A 86 -27.09 14.80 -2.70
C HIS A 86 -28.56 15.27 -2.77
N SER A 87 -28.79 16.50 -3.25
CA SER A 87 -30.11 17.13 -3.46
C SER A 87 -30.78 17.86 -2.27
N GLY A 88 -30.14 18.00 -1.10
CA GLY A 88 -30.88 18.39 0.11
C GLY A 88 -31.17 19.88 0.36
N CYS A 89 -30.37 20.81 -0.19
CA CYS A 89 -30.46 22.21 0.22
C CYS A 89 -30.32 23.20 -0.95
N ASP A 90 -31.29 24.10 -1.08
CA ASP A 90 -31.18 25.28 -1.95
C ASP A 90 -30.21 26.30 -1.36
N GLY A 91 -29.28 26.81 -2.19
CA GLY A 91 -28.27 27.77 -1.76
C GLY A 91 -27.11 27.20 -0.93
N CYS A 92 -27.04 25.88 -0.74
CA CYS A 92 -25.91 25.27 -0.02
C CYS A 92 -24.62 25.38 -0.86
N PRO A 93 -23.55 26.04 -0.37
CA PRO A 93 -22.27 26.11 -1.09
C PRO A 93 -21.61 24.74 -1.26
N TYR A 94 -22.06 23.75 -0.49
CA TYR A 94 -21.59 22.37 -0.49
C TYR A 94 -22.48 21.41 -1.29
N ARG A 95 -23.44 21.90 -2.08
CA ARG A 95 -24.42 21.08 -2.83
C ARG A 95 -23.79 20.03 -3.77
N TYR A 96 -22.50 20.16 -4.08
CA TYR A 96 -21.70 19.21 -4.87
C TYR A 96 -20.41 18.78 -4.17
N SER A 97 -20.30 19.07 -2.89
CA SER A 97 -19.18 18.74 -2.03
C SER A 97 -19.66 17.63 -1.08
N PHE A 98 -19.10 16.45 -1.27
CA PHE A 98 -19.45 15.27 -0.49
C PHE A 98 -18.25 14.91 0.36
N ASP A 99 -18.47 14.61 1.62
CA ASP A 99 -17.48 14.03 2.52
C ASP A 99 -17.23 12.55 2.21
N VAL A 100 -18.23 11.85 1.65
CA VAL A 100 -18.15 10.45 1.23
C VAL A 100 -18.68 10.28 -0.18
N LEU A 101 -17.89 9.65 -1.05
CA LEU A 101 -18.35 9.18 -2.36
C LEU A 101 -18.35 7.65 -2.37
N GLU A 102 -19.48 7.07 -2.75
CA GLU A 102 -19.66 5.62 -2.87
C GLU A 102 -20.02 5.23 -4.31
N ALA A 103 -19.58 4.05 -4.74
CA ALA A 103 -19.82 3.51 -6.07
C ALA A 103 -20.18 2.01 -6.00
N VAL A 104 -20.87 1.53 -7.03
CA VAL A 104 -21.30 0.12 -7.12
C VAL A 104 -20.15 -0.86 -7.36
N ALA A 105 -19.03 -0.38 -7.89
CA ALA A 105 -17.84 -1.16 -8.23
C ALA A 105 -16.57 -0.32 -7.99
N PRO A 106 -15.37 -0.93 -7.90
CA PRO A 106 -14.14 -0.20 -7.61
C PRO A 106 -13.94 0.96 -8.58
N LYS A 107 -13.66 2.15 -8.04
CA LYS A 107 -13.62 3.38 -8.84
C LYS A 107 -12.47 4.30 -8.49
N TRP A 108 -11.97 4.25 -7.26
CA TRP A 108 -10.95 5.18 -6.78
C TRP A 108 -9.77 4.48 -6.14
N LEU A 109 -8.57 4.87 -6.53
CA LEU A 109 -7.37 4.52 -5.80
C LEU A 109 -7.07 5.65 -4.81
N CYS A 110 -7.42 5.45 -3.54
CA CYS A 110 -7.34 6.50 -2.52
C CYS A 110 -5.89 6.92 -2.23
N THR A 111 -5.67 8.20 -1.94
CA THR A 111 -4.32 8.79 -1.78
C THR A 111 -3.88 9.01 -0.34
N TYR A 112 -4.56 8.40 0.62
CA TYR A 112 -4.26 8.46 2.05
C TYR A 112 -3.97 7.06 2.61
N VAL A 113 -3.40 7.00 3.82
CA VAL A 113 -3.15 5.73 4.52
C VAL A 113 -4.40 5.25 5.25
N THR A 114 -4.97 6.14 6.05
CA THR A 114 -6.24 5.98 6.76
C THR A 114 -6.86 7.36 6.84
N LYS A 115 -8.19 7.44 6.83
CA LYS A 115 -8.91 8.70 7.00
C LYS A 115 -10.13 8.48 7.88
N THR A 116 -10.42 9.45 8.74
CA THR A 116 -11.60 9.43 9.62
C THR A 116 -12.38 10.70 9.40
N ILE A 117 -13.65 10.59 8.99
CA ILE A 117 -14.56 11.73 8.84
C ILE A 117 -15.91 11.40 9.45
N ALA A 118 -16.43 12.30 10.28
CA ALA A 118 -17.71 12.15 10.95
C ALA A 118 -17.86 10.78 11.66
N GLY A 119 -16.78 10.30 12.29
CA GLY A 119 -16.73 9.01 12.98
C GLY A 119 -16.60 7.77 12.08
N ARG A 120 -16.57 7.93 10.74
CA ARG A 120 -16.30 6.83 9.80
C ARG A 120 -14.81 6.75 9.53
N GLU A 121 -14.21 5.61 9.86
CA GLU A 121 -12.83 5.30 9.52
C GLU A 121 -12.77 4.51 8.20
N HIS A 122 -11.83 4.86 7.34
CA HIS A 122 -11.58 4.17 6.08
C HIS A 122 -10.09 3.94 5.88
N THR A 123 -9.72 2.69 5.66
CA THR A 123 -8.39 2.27 5.21
C THR A 123 -8.52 1.78 3.77
N PRO A 124 -7.87 2.44 2.79
CA PRO A 124 -7.98 2.08 1.39
C PRO A 124 -7.59 0.63 1.09
N ARG A 125 -8.23 0.04 0.09
CA ARG A 125 -7.95 -1.33 -0.35
C ARG A 125 -6.50 -1.53 -0.74
N LEU A 126 -5.86 -0.55 -1.38
CA LEU A 126 -4.42 -0.64 -1.68
C LEU A 126 -3.59 -0.86 -0.41
N ILE A 127 -3.88 -0.09 0.64
CA ILE A 127 -3.12 -0.14 1.90
C ILE A 127 -3.38 -1.48 2.59
N SER A 128 -4.65 -1.84 2.80
CA SER A 128 -4.98 -3.11 3.46
C SER A 128 -4.49 -4.34 2.69
N THR A 129 -4.54 -4.31 1.35
CA THR A 129 -4.09 -5.42 0.49
C THR A 129 -2.57 -5.55 0.47
N ALA A 130 -1.86 -4.48 0.16
CA ALA A 130 -0.41 -4.56 -0.03
C ALA A 130 0.34 -4.64 1.30
N PHE A 131 -0.17 -4.00 2.36
CA PHE A 131 0.54 -3.83 3.62
C PHE A 131 -0.05 -4.66 4.77
N GLY A 132 -1.36 -4.89 4.79
CA GLY A 132 -2.03 -5.43 5.98
C GLY A 132 -1.78 -4.51 7.18
N ASP A 133 -1.33 -5.09 8.29
CA ASP A 133 -0.97 -4.32 9.49
C ASP A 133 0.45 -3.71 9.44
N ALA A 134 1.24 -4.03 8.42
CA ALA A 134 2.62 -3.55 8.32
C ALA A 134 2.66 -2.08 7.87
N LYS A 135 3.60 -1.29 8.40
CA LYS A 135 3.82 0.09 7.91
C LYS A 135 4.74 0.15 6.68
N GLN A 136 5.42 -0.96 6.41
CA GLN A 136 6.40 -1.10 5.33
C GLN A 136 6.43 -2.55 4.87
N VAL A 137 6.63 -2.76 3.57
CA VAL A 137 6.73 -4.09 2.95
C VAL A 137 7.91 -4.16 1.99
N SER A 138 8.42 -5.37 1.77
CA SER A 138 9.39 -5.63 0.71
C SER A 138 8.71 -5.61 -0.66
N ARG A 139 9.50 -5.46 -1.73
CA ARG A 139 9.01 -5.57 -3.11
C ARG A 139 8.34 -6.91 -3.39
N ALA A 140 8.96 -8.00 -2.94
CA ALA A 140 8.45 -9.35 -3.15
C ALA A 140 7.10 -9.54 -2.44
N ASP A 141 6.98 -9.13 -1.17
CA ASP A 141 5.74 -9.23 -0.43
C ASP A 141 4.63 -8.38 -1.06
N PHE A 142 4.95 -7.15 -1.49
CA PHE A 142 4.01 -6.29 -2.19
C PHE A 142 3.51 -6.95 -3.47
N ALA A 143 4.43 -7.42 -4.33
CA ALA A 143 4.10 -8.01 -5.61
C ALA A 143 3.20 -9.25 -5.45
N GLN A 144 3.56 -10.15 -4.53
CA GLN A 144 2.80 -11.35 -4.23
C GLN A 144 1.39 -11.02 -3.71
N ARG A 145 1.27 -10.11 -2.73
CA ARG A 145 -0.02 -9.75 -2.12
C ARG A 145 -0.94 -9.09 -3.14
N VAL A 146 -0.42 -8.18 -3.96
CA VAL A 146 -1.20 -7.52 -5.01
C VAL A 146 -1.62 -8.52 -6.08
N ALA A 147 -0.72 -9.36 -6.58
CA ALA A 147 -1.05 -10.36 -7.61
C ALA A 147 -2.17 -11.31 -7.17
N ARG A 148 -2.15 -11.73 -5.90
CA ARG A 148 -3.12 -12.67 -5.31
C ARG A 148 -4.40 -12.02 -4.81
N ALA A 149 -4.47 -10.69 -4.79
CA ALA A 149 -5.66 -9.98 -4.34
C ALA A 149 -6.86 -10.31 -5.23
N ALA A 150 -8.05 -10.33 -4.62
CA ALA A 150 -9.29 -10.52 -5.35
C ALA A 150 -9.46 -9.41 -6.39
N TYR A 151 -9.81 -9.80 -7.61
CA TYR A 151 -10.10 -8.87 -8.69
C TYR A 151 -11.59 -8.55 -8.74
N GLU A 152 -11.91 -7.27 -8.92
CA GLU A 152 -13.24 -6.82 -9.31
C GLU A 152 -13.11 -5.90 -10.52
N LEU A 153 -14.00 -6.05 -11.50
CA LEU A 153 -14.00 -5.19 -12.68
C LEU A 153 -14.31 -3.75 -12.25
N PRO A 154 -13.37 -2.78 -12.44
CA PRO A 154 -13.58 -1.42 -11.98
C PRO A 154 -14.49 -0.62 -12.91
N ILE A 155 -15.01 0.49 -12.38
CA ILE A 155 -15.63 1.57 -13.15
C ILE A 155 -14.52 2.44 -13.73
N GLY A 156 -14.68 2.86 -14.99
CA GLY A 156 -13.72 3.74 -15.65
C GLY A 156 -13.15 3.19 -16.95
N PRO A 157 -12.66 1.93 -17.03
CA PRO A 157 -11.99 1.48 -18.24
C PRO A 157 -13.00 1.35 -19.38
N ALA A 158 -12.83 2.14 -20.43
CA ALA A 158 -13.67 2.14 -21.63
C ALA A 158 -13.34 0.93 -22.54
N LEU A 159 -13.42 -0.27 -21.98
CA LEU A 159 -13.04 -1.50 -22.68
C LEU A 159 -14.20 -2.03 -23.54
N PRO A 160 -13.90 -2.55 -24.76
CA PRO A 160 -14.85 -3.32 -25.54
C PRO A 160 -15.47 -4.46 -24.72
N ALA A 161 -16.70 -4.84 -25.04
CA ALA A 161 -17.43 -5.87 -24.29
C ALA A 161 -16.68 -7.20 -24.22
N ALA A 162 -16.04 -7.62 -25.32
CA ALA A 162 -15.24 -8.85 -25.39
C ALA A 162 -14.05 -8.82 -24.41
N GLU A 163 -13.35 -7.70 -24.31
CA GLU A 163 -12.21 -7.54 -23.40
C GLU A 163 -12.66 -7.55 -21.94
N ARG A 164 -13.80 -6.94 -21.61
CA ARG A 164 -14.39 -7.03 -20.26
C ARG A 164 -14.74 -8.48 -19.89
N ILE A 165 -15.26 -9.26 -20.82
CA ILE A 165 -15.56 -10.69 -20.61
C ILE A 165 -14.26 -11.47 -20.40
N ALA A 166 -13.25 -11.23 -21.24
CA ALA A 166 -11.94 -11.88 -21.11
C ALA A 166 -11.29 -11.59 -19.74
N LEU A 167 -11.34 -10.33 -19.28
CA LEU A 167 -10.82 -9.93 -17.96
C LEU A 167 -11.54 -10.61 -16.79
N LYS A 168 -12.86 -10.83 -16.91
CA LYS A 168 -13.61 -11.57 -15.88
C LYS A 168 -13.20 -13.05 -15.83
N ASN A 169 -12.85 -13.63 -16.98
CA ASN A 169 -12.53 -15.06 -17.10
C ASN A 169 -11.05 -15.37 -16.85
N ALA A 170 -10.15 -14.39 -17.02
CA ALA A 170 -8.71 -14.53 -16.79
C ALA A 170 -8.21 -13.38 -15.91
N PRO A 171 -8.63 -13.31 -14.63
CA PRO A 171 -8.34 -12.20 -13.76
C PRO A 171 -6.88 -12.16 -13.29
N GLU A 172 -6.09 -13.22 -13.50
CA GLU A 172 -4.75 -13.43 -12.97
C GLU A 172 -3.81 -12.28 -13.34
N LEU A 173 -3.01 -11.84 -12.37
CA LEU A 173 -2.02 -10.80 -12.52
C LEU A 173 -0.64 -11.39 -12.19
N SER A 174 0.36 -11.13 -13.01
CA SER A 174 1.72 -11.58 -12.71
C SER A 174 2.34 -10.75 -11.57
N GLU A 175 3.22 -11.38 -10.80
CA GLU A 175 3.99 -10.68 -9.77
C GLU A 175 4.93 -9.62 -10.39
N ASP A 176 5.41 -9.82 -11.62
CA ASP A 176 6.26 -8.84 -12.32
C ASP A 176 5.52 -7.53 -12.62
N VAL A 177 4.24 -7.61 -13.01
CA VAL A 177 3.40 -6.42 -13.22
C VAL A 177 3.17 -5.69 -11.90
N ALA A 178 2.90 -6.43 -10.82
CA ALA A 178 2.74 -5.83 -9.49
C ALA A 178 4.06 -5.23 -8.96
N SER A 179 5.19 -5.88 -9.24
CA SER A 179 6.55 -5.39 -8.95
C SER A 179 6.87 -4.11 -9.73
N THR A 180 6.38 -4.00 -10.97
CA THR A 180 6.50 -2.77 -11.77
C THR A 180 5.74 -1.60 -11.14
N LEU A 181 4.55 -1.85 -10.59
CA LEU A 181 3.81 -0.84 -9.80
C LEU A 181 4.60 -0.44 -8.54
N PHE A 182 5.19 -1.39 -7.82
CA PHE A 182 6.03 -1.09 -6.66
C PHE A 182 7.15 -0.10 -7.03
N THR A 183 7.88 -0.37 -8.11
CA THR A 183 8.99 0.48 -8.57
C THR A 183 8.52 1.88 -8.92
N ALA A 184 7.38 2.00 -9.61
CA ALA A 184 6.79 3.30 -9.92
C ALA A 184 6.37 4.06 -8.65
N LEU A 185 5.78 3.38 -7.66
CA LEU A 185 5.38 3.99 -6.40
C LEU A 185 6.59 4.45 -5.56
N ALA A 186 7.64 3.63 -5.53
CA ALA A 186 8.90 3.93 -4.86
C ALA A 186 9.64 5.12 -5.51
N GLY A 187 9.46 5.29 -6.83
CA GLY A 187 10.10 6.28 -7.71
C GLY A 187 11.60 6.14 -7.84
N ASP A 188 12.09 4.95 -7.49
CA ASP A 188 13.49 4.54 -7.47
C ASP A 188 13.54 3.01 -7.52
N ALA A 189 14.13 2.47 -8.58
CA ALA A 189 14.24 1.04 -8.81
C ALA A 189 15.24 0.34 -7.86
N ALA A 190 16.12 1.08 -7.20
CA ALA A 190 17.03 0.50 -6.20
C ALA A 190 16.34 0.22 -4.86
N LYS A 191 15.16 0.82 -4.60
CA LYS A 191 14.45 0.60 -3.34
C LYS A 191 13.89 -0.81 -3.24
N SER A 192 14.28 -1.52 -2.19
CA SER A 192 13.78 -2.87 -1.89
C SER A 192 12.54 -2.87 -0.99
N THR A 193 12.20 -1.72 -0.39
CA THR A 193 11.06 -1.58 0.53
C THR A 193 10.25 -0.33 0.25
N LEU A 194 8.98 -0.36 0.61
CA LEU A 194 8.03 0.71 0.40
C LEU A 194 7.16 0.87 1.64
N SER A 195 6.95 2.10 2.11
CA SER A 195 6.11 2.41 3.28
C SER A 195 4.74 2.94 2.87
N THR A 196 3.74 2.77 3.73
CA THR A 196 2.38 3.27 3.49
C THR A 196 2.35 4.78 3.26
N VAL A 197 3.15 5.54 4.02
CA VAL A 197 3.28 7.00 3.89
C VAL A 197 3.90 7.39 2.54
N ALA A 198 4.92 6.67 2.09
CA ALA A 198 5.56 6.94 0.80
C ALA A 198 4.59 6.69 -0.35
N VAL A 199 3.79 5.62 -0.26
CA VAL A 199 2.74 5.34 -1.25
C VAL A 199 1.67 6.43 -1.27
N ALA A 200 1.11 6.77 -0.11
CA ALA A 200 0.09 7.82 -0.02
C ALA A 200 0.60 9.14 -0.60
N LYS A 201 1.83 9.54 -0.26
CA LYS A 201 2.48 10.72 -0.84
C LYS A 201 2.58 10.63 -2.36
N ARG A 202 3.10 9.52 -2.89
CA ARG A 202 3.25 9.34 -4.35
C ARG A 202 1.91 9.38 -5.08
N LEU A 203 0.89 8.73 -4.54
CA LEU A 203 -0.44 8.75 -5.11
C LEU A 203 -1.05 10.15 -5.06
N ARG A 204 -0.81 10.91 -3.99
CA ARG A 204 -1.22 12.31 -3.88
C ARG A 204 -0.55 13.19 -4.95
N GLU A 205 0.71 12.94 -5.27
CA GLU A 205 1.40 13.60 -6.38
C GLU A 205 0.75 13.24 -7.72
N TRP A 206 0.51 11.96 -7.98
CA TRP A 206 -0.15 11.49 -9.20
C TRP A 206 -1.57 12.02 -9.36
N SER A 207 -2.31 12.18 -8.26
CA SER A 207 -3.67 12.73 -8.26
C SER A 207 -3.74 14.25 -8.32
N GLN A 208 -2.59 14.94 -8.36
CA GLN A 208 -2.50 16.41 -8.26
C GLN A 208 -3.18 16.95 -6.99
N GLY A 209 -3.01 16.24 -5.87
CA GLY A 209 -3.55 16.67 -4.59
C GLY A 209 -5.01 16.27 -4.34
N LYS A 210 -5.61 15.40 -5.14
CA LYS A 210 -6.97 14.84 -4.90
C LYS A 210 -6.94 13.62 -3.99
N ASP A 211 -8.06 13.33 -3.31
CA ASP A 211 -8.22 12.20 -2.37
C ASP A 211 -8.32 10.81 -3.04
N GLY A 212 -8.53 10.74 -4.35
CA GLY A 212 -8.50 9.49 -5.10
C GLY A 212 -8.15 9.70 -6.57
N LEU A 213 -7.51 8.70 -7.17
CA LEU A 213 -7.31 8.63 -8.63
C LEU A 213 -8.39 7.77 -9.27
N MET A 214 -8.94 8.24 -10.37
CA MET A 214 -9.76 7.40 -11.25
C MET A 214 -8.87 6.58 -12.18
N TYR A 215 -9.48 5.61 -12.88
CA TYR A 215 -8.75 4.67 -13.74
C TYR A 215 -7.83 5.35 -14.76
N ASP A 216 -8.34 6.32 -15.52
CA ASP A 216 -7.56 6.98 -16.58
C ASP A 216 -6.39 7.81 -16.01
N ASP A 217 -6.62 8.52 -14.90
CA ASP A 217 -5.59 9.28 -14.19
C ASP A 217 -4.48 8.34 -13.68
N PHE A 218 -4.86 7.19 -13.12
CA PHE A 218 -3.92 6.16 -12.69
C PHE A 218 -3.09 5.62 -13.86
N CYS A 219 -3.73 5.28 -14.98
CA CYS A 219 -3.04 4.74 -16.15
C CYS A 219 -2.03 5.75 -16.72
N ALA A 220 -2.44 7.01 -16.82
CA ALA A 220 -1.57 8.09 -17.30
C ALA A 220 -0.39 8.31 -16.37
N ALA A 221 -0.64 8.44 -15.06
CA ALA A 221 0.41 8.70 -14.08
C ALA A 221 1.39 7.53 -13.92
N PHE A 222 0.88 6.29 -13.96
CA PHE A 222 1.72 5.10 -13.84
C PHE A 222 2.64 4.96 -15.06
N ARG A 223 2.11 5.13 -16.28
CA ARG A 223 2.93 5.12 -17.50
C ARG A 223 3.99 6.23 -17.48
N ALA A 224 3.62 7.44 -17.08
CA ALA A 224 4.57 8.55 -16.96
C ALA A 224 5.68 8.25 -15.93
N ALA A 225 5.34 7.62 -14.80
CA ALA A 225 6.31 7.21 -13.79
C ALA A 225 7.30 6.16 -14.31
N LEU A 226 6.86 5.24 -15.17
CA LEU A 226 7.75 4.25 -15.79
C LEU A 226 8.74 4.91 -16.74
N THR A 227 8.27 5.82 -17.60
CA THR A 227 9.16 6.60 -18.48
C THR A 227 10.16 7.45 -17.70
N ALA A 228 9.74 8.04 -16.58
CA ALA A 228 10.63 8.84 -15.73
C ALA A 228 11.68 8.01 -15.00
N ASN A 229 11.37 6.75 -14.67
CA ASN A 229 12.32 5.86 -14.00
C ASN A 229 13.36 5.31 -15.00
N THR A 230 12.95 4.91 -16.21
CA THR A 230 13.89 4.43 -17.23
C THR A 230 14.87 5.53 -17.64
N ALA A 231 14.43 6.79 -17.71
CA ALA A 231 15.29 7.93 -18.00
C ALA A 231 16.34 8.23 -16.91
N LYS A 232 16.19 7.72 -15.68
CA LYS A 232 17.20 7.89 -14.61
C LYS A 232 18.27 6.80 -14.62
N GLU A 233 18.00 5.68 -15.29
CA GLU A 233 18.90 4.52 -15.36
C GLU A 233 19.82 4.55 -16.59
N ALA A 234 19.47 5.37 -17.59
CA ALA A 234 20.27 5.65 -18.79
C ALA A 234 21.28 6.78 -18.57
#